data_AF-A0A142YM01-F1
#
_entry.id   AF-A0A142YM01-F1
#
_cell.length_a   1.000
_cell.length_b   1.000
_cell.length_c   1.000
_cell.angle_alpha   90.00
_cell.angle_beta   90.00
_cell.angle_gamma   90.00
#
_symmetry.space_group_name_H-M   'P 1'
#
loop_
_entity.id
_entity.type
_entity.pdbx_description
1 polymer ?
#
loop_
_entity_poly.entity_id
_entity_poly.type
_entity_poly.pdbx_seq_one_letter_code
_entity_poly.pdbx_strand_id
1 'polypeptide(L)' 'MIPLHIATTPEIHEAAIRIARQCRSIVQACLREEEWADADREFYLIARRELEALKTPTPASR' A
#
# COMPACT_ATOMS: atom_id res chain seq x y z
N MET A 1 -6.12 1.72 -15.12
CA MET A 1 -4.86 0.98 -15.34
C MET A 1 -3.73 1.79 -14.70
N ILE A 2 -3.24 1.39 -13.53
CA ILE A 2 -2.22 2.16 -12.79
C ILE A 2 -0.84 1.84 -13.39
N PRO A 3 0.00 2.82 -13.75
CA PRO A 3 1.32 2.56 -14.29
C PRO A 3 2.20 1.89 -13.23
N LEU A 4 2.47 0.60 -13.40
CA LEU A 4 3.24 -0.25 -12.50
C LEU A 4 4.70 -0.31 -12.97
N HIS A 5 5.49 0.77 -12.86
CA HIS A 5 6.96 0.63 -12.94
C HIS A 5 7.73 1.88 -12.46
N ILE A 6 7.30 2.49 -11.36
CA ILE A 6 8.16 3.46 -10.66
C ILE A 6 9.00 2.67 -9.66
N ALA A 7 10.32 2.78 -9.75
CA ALA A 7 11.21 2.18 -8.76
C ALA A 7 10.89 2.76 -7.38
N THR A 8 10.45 1.89 -6.47
CA THR A 8 10.12 2.28 -5.09
C THR A 8 11.37 2.30 -4.24
N THR A 9 11.51 3.33 -3.40
CA THR A 9 12.63 3.40 -2.46
C THR A 9 12.44 2.37 -1.34
N PRO A 10 13.51 1.78 -0.79
CA PRO A 10 13.41 0.74 0.25
C PRO A 10 12.55 1.18 1.44
N GLU A 11 12.61 2.45 1.83
CA GLU A 11 11.86 2.99 2.97
C GLU A 11 10.34 2.97 2.73
N ILE A 12 9.91 3.30 1.51
CA ILE A 12 8.49 3.24 1.13
C ILE A 12 8.03 1.79 1.05
N HIS A 13 8.86 0.90 0.50
CA HIS A 13 8.53 -0.53 0.42
C HIS A 13 8.29 -1.11 1.82
N GLU A 14 9.23 -0.88 2.73
CA GLU A 14 9.14 -1.36 4.11
C GLU A 14 7.96 -0.74 4.86
N ALA A 15 7.70 0.56 4.67
CA ALA A 15 6.54 1.22 5.26
C ALA A 15 5.21 0.64 4.73
N ALA A 16 5.11 0.41 3.41
CA ALA A 16 3.92 -0.17 2.79
C ALA A 16 3.65 -1.59 3.30
N ILE A 17 4.68 -2.42 3.49
CA ILE A 17 4.54 -3.76 4.08
C ILE A 17 4.02 -3.67 5.52
N ARG A 18 4.58 -2.78 6.34
CA ARG A 18 4.13 -2.61 7.73
C ARG A 18 2.67 -2.18 7.79
N ILE A 19 2.27 -1.22 6.96
CA ILE A 19 0.88 -0.75 6.87
C ILE A 19 -0.04 -1.88 6.41
N ALA A 20 0.33 -2.63 5.37
CA ALA A 20 -0.48 -3.73 4.86
C ALA A 20 -0.79 -4.78 5.94
N ARG A 21 0.24 -5.23 6.66
CA ARG A 21 0.09 -6.20 7.75
C ARG A 21 -0.77 -5.68 8.89
N GLN A 22 -0.66 -4.39 9.23
CA GLN A 22 -1.50 -3.76 10.25
C GLN A 22 -2.96 -3.69 9.80
N CYS A 23 -3.22 -3.27 8.57
CA CYS A 23 -4.58 -3.27 7.99
C CYS A 23 -5.19 -4.67 8.04
N ARG A 24 -4.47 -5.70 7.56
CA ARG A 24 -4.92 -7.10 7.65
C ARG A 24 -5.19 -7.51 9.09
N SER A 25 -4.33 -7.16 10.05
CA SER A 25 -4.56 -7.52 11.46
C SER A 25 -5.86 -6.93 12.05
N ILE A 26 -6.29 -5.76 11.57
CA ILE A 26 -7.54 -5.11 12.00
C ILE A 26 -8.75 -5.84 11.41
N VAL A 27 -8.70 -6.18 10.13
CA VAL A 27 -9.85 -6.78 9.42
C VAL A 27 -9.81 -8.31 9.37
N GLN A 28 -8.78 -8.96 9.91
CA GLN A 28 -8.58 -10.42 9.78
C GLN A 28 -9.77 -11.24 10.30
N ALA A 29 -10.50 -10.74 11.29
CA ALA A 29 -11.70 -11.40 11.83
C ALA A 29 -12.87 -11.44 10.83
N CYS A 30 -12.83 -10.59 9.81
CA CYS A 30 -13.82 -10.50 8.74
C CYS A 30 -13.40 -11.27 7.47
N LEU A 31 -12.18 -11.83 7.45
CA LEU A 31 -11.60 -12.51 6.29
C LEU A 31 -11.43 -14.00 6.59
N ARG A 32 -11.54 -14.82 5.55
CA ARG A 32 -11.10 -16.22 5.61
C ARG A 32 -9.57 -16.28 5.47
N GLU A 33 -8.95 -17.32 5.99
CA GLU A 33 -7.48 -17.47 5.95
C GLU A 33 -6.94 -17.45 4.52
N GLU A 34 -7.67 -18.04 3.56
CA GLU A 34 -7.30 -18.03 2.15
C GLU A 34 -7.27 -16.62 1.54
N GLU A 35 -7.99 -15.66 2.11
CA GLU A 35 -8.09 -14.28 1.63
C GLU A 35 -6.96 -13.38 2.19
N TRP A 36 -6.18 -13.85 3.16
CA TRP A 36 -5.20 -13.01 3.85
C TRP A 36 -4.07 -12.53 2.92
N ALA A 37 -3.58 -13.40 2.03
CA ALA A 37 -2.51 -13.07 1.10
C ALA A 37 -2.96 -12.02 0.07
N ASP A 38 -4.19 -12.15 -0.44
CA ASP A 38 -4.78 -11.18 -1.37
C ASP A 38 -5.02 -9.83 -0.69
N ALA A 39 -5.51 -9.85 0.55
CA ALA A 39 -5.68 -8.63 1.35
C ALA A 39 -4.34 -7.92 1.60
N ASP A 40 -3.30 -8.64 2.03
CA ASP A 40 -1.95 -8.07 2.22
C ASP A 40 -1.41 -7.45 0.93
N ARG A 41 -1.60 -8.12 -0.21
CA ARG A 41 -1.18 -7.62 -1.53
C ARG A 41 -1.89 -6.32 -1.89
N GLU A 42 -3.21 -6.26 -1.78
CA GLU A 42 -3.99 -5.06 -2.13
C GLU A 42 -3.69 -3.89 -1.19
N PHE A 43 -3.59 -4.15 0.12
CA PHE A 43 -3.21 -3.12 1.09
C PHE A 43 -1.79 -2.58 0.82
N TYR A 44 -0.85 -3.45 0.48
CA TYR A 44 0.50 -3.03 0.08
C TYR A 44 0.48 -2.13 -1.15
N LEU A 45 -0.29 -2.49 -2.19
CA LEU A 45 -0.37 -1.71 -3.43
C LEU A 45 -0.97 -0.32 -3.17
N ILE A 46 -2.01 -0.23 -2.35
CA ILE A 46 -2.64 1.04 -1.96
C ILE A 46 -1.66 1.86 -1.14
N ALA A 47 -1.09 1.31 -0.07
CA ALA A 47 -0.16 2.01 0.81
C ALA A 47 1.06 2.55 0.03
N ARG A 48 1.65 1.73 -0.84
CA ARG A 48 2.76 2.15 -1.70
C ARG A 48 2.35 3.31 -2.61
N ARG A 49 1.18 3.22 -3.26
CA ARG A 49 0.70 4.28 -4.15
C ARG A 49 0.58 5.61 -3.43
N GLU A 50 -0.06 5.63 -2.27
CA GLU A 50 -0.26 6.86 -1.50
C GLU A 50 1.08 7.43 -0.99
N LEU A 51 1.98 6.58 -0.52
CA LEU A 51 3.32 7.00 -0.07
C LEU A 51 4.16 7.57 -1.22
N GLU A 52 4.11 6.98 -2.42
CA GLU A 52 4.79 7.52 -3.60
C GLU A 52 4.16 8.84 -4.06
N ALA A 53 2.84 8.99 -3.95
CA ALA A 53 2.16 10.23 -4.29
C ALA A 53 2.64 11.41 -3.43
N LEU A 54 3.00 11.18 -2.16
CA LEU A 54 3.59 12.20 -1.28
C LEU A 54 4.97 12.69 -1.73
N LYS A 55 5.75 11.88 -2.48
CA LYS A 55 7.03 12.34 -3.05
C LYS A 55 6.84 13.32 -4.19
N THR A 56 5.71 13.25 -4.89
CA THR A 56 5.41 14.18 -5.97
C THR A 56 4.70 15.37 -5.36
N PRO A 57 5.33 16.57 -5.28
CA PRO A 57 4.64 17.74 -4.78
C PRO A 57 3.39 17.93 -5.65
N THR A 58 2.22 17.79 -5.04
CA THR A 58 0.95 18.13 -5.69
C THR A 58 1.10 19.58 -6.15
N PRO A 59 1.00 19.91 -7.44
CA PRO A 59 0.99 21.31 -7.84
C PRO A 59 -0.19 21.94 -7.13
N ALA A 60 0.10 22.90 -6.24
CA ALA A 60 -0.89 23.61 -5.47
C ALA A 60 -1.98 24.10 -6.43
N SER A 61 -3.18 23.57 -6.28
CA SER A 61 -4.37 24.02 -7.01
C SER A 61 -4.52 25.52 -6.75
N ARG A 62 -4.26 26.33 -7.77
CA ARG A 62 -4.66 27.75 -7.81
C ARG A 62 -6.13 27.87 -8.14
#